data_AF-A0A7S4PU57-F1
#
_entry.id   AF-A0A7S4PU57-F1
#
_cell.length_a   1.000
_cell.length_b   1.000
_cell.length_c   1.000
_cell.angle_alpha   90.00
_cell.angle_beta   90.00
_cell.angle_gamma   90.00
#
_symmetry.space_group_name_H-M   'P 1'
#
loop_
_entity.id
_entity.type
_entity.pdbx_description
1 polymer ?
#
loop_
_entity_poly.entity_id
_entity_poly.type
_entity_poly.pdbx_seq_one_letter_code
_entity_poly.pdbx_strand_id
1 'polypeptide(L)'
;HAEAVASVVGRAELLAGCLLLACVLACQRSAGSGSPGAALAVVLLGALALLCKETAVAALPLCAVLEALSALEATAGGEAGPPSSAAASRQGPPRASAMRAVGFFLAAVLLAAGRMALNGGPGAHPFFHPEANPGASAADPKTRLLTLHYYLYRHLALLVWPWPLCCDWSHSSIPVVERLGDRRACASLLAIYGPPAVMATAAAAAVLPKGAPTCRSTTRCVASLIARFRRPVLAGQFLLLPLVPSSNLFFHVGFAVAERVLYLPSLGACALAALAASELWRSAGACQRRAAAAALRAALSVLVLLVLSAGMALCLSRSLDWRSAEALYRSGVAANPRNEKIHDLLATRLQNSGGDPGEVLRHARRAVDINPAYWHAHATLGQLLSGRGDVRAALASYRQAL
;
A
#
# COMPACT_ATOMS: atom_id res chain seq x y z
N HIS A 1 11.76 15.34 -16.17
CA HIS A 1 10.34 15.30 -16.55
C HIS A 1 9.47 15.08 -15.32
N ALA A 2 8.37 15.83 -15.17
CA ALA A 2 7.36 15.68 -14.12
C ALA A 2 6.37 14.53 -14.41
N GLU A 3 6.88 13.38 -14.89
CA GLU A 3 6.05 12.28 -15.41
C GLU A 3 5.14 11.67 -14.35
N ALA A 4 5.52 11.67 -13.07
CA ALA A 4 4.69 11.10 -12.01
C ALA A 4 3.34 11.84 -11.82
N VAL A 5 3.25 13.13 -12.17
CA VAL A 5 2.01 13.94 -12.08
C VAL A 5 1.44 14.28 -13.46
N ALA A 6 2.29 14.51 -14.46
CA ALA A 6 1.86 14.88 -15.81
C ALA A 6 1.52 13.67 -16.72
N SER A 7 1.96 12.46 -16.35
CA SER A 7 1.55 11.27 -17.10
C SER A 7 0.05 11.02 -16.94
N VAL A 8 -0.55 10.43 -17.97
CA VAL A 8 -1.96 9.99 -17.94
C VAL A 8 -2.21 9.07 -16.75
N VAL A 9 -1.25 8.20 -16.42
CA VAL A 9 -1.33 7.27 -15.28
C VAL A 9 -1.36 8.03 -13.95
N GLY A 10 -0.49 9.03 -13.77
CA GLY A 10 -0.46 9.86 -12.56
C GLY A 10 -1.77 10.66 -12.36
N ARG A 11 -2.29 11.26 -13.44
CA ARG A 11 -3.59 11.96 -13.39
C ARG A 11 -4.76 11.03 -13.07
N ALA A 12 -4.74 9.81 -13.59
CA ALA A 12 -5.75 8.81 -13.30
C ALA A 12 -5.75 8.41 -11.80
N GLU A 13 -4.57 8.24 -11.20
CA GLU A 13 -4.43 7.99 -9.75
C GLU A 13 -4.98 9.15 -8.90
N LEU A 14 -4.65 10.40 -9.24
CA LEU A 14 -5.15 11.58 -8.54
C LEU A 14 -6.68 11.70 -8.62
N LEU A 15 -7.24 11.53 -9.82
CA LEU A 15 -8.69 11.57 -10.02
C LEU A 15 -9.40 10.45 -9.27
N ALA A 16 -8.85 9.22 -9.31
CA ALA A 16 -9.35 8.08 -8.56
C ALA A 16 -9.33 8.34 -7.04
N GLY A 17 -8.25 8.95 -6.52
CA GLY A 17 -8.15 9.35 -5.12
C GLY A 17 -9.20 10.40 -4.72
N CYS A 18 -9.39 11.44 -5.53
CA CYS A 18 -10.42 12.46 -5.29
C CYS A 18 -11.83 11.85 -5.27
N LEU A 19 -12.15 10.99 -6.24
CA LEU A 19 -13.45 10.32 -6.32
C LEU A 19 -13.67 9.33 -5.17
N LEU A 20 -12.63 8.60 -4.76
CA LEU A 20 -12.69 7.71 -3.61
C LEU A 20 -12.97 8.48 -2.31
N LEU A 21 -12.30 9.61 -2.08
CA LEU A 21 -12.57 10.47 -0.92
C LEU A 21 -13.98 11.08 -0.99
N ALA A 22 -14.42 11.53 -2.16
CA ALA A 22 -15.78 12.02 -2.36
C ALA A 22 -16.83 10.94 -2.08
N CYS A 23 -16.59 9.70 -2.52
CA CYS A 23 -17.43 8.53 -2.26
C CYS A 23 -17.58 8.28 -0.75
N VAL A 24 -16.46 8.27 -0.01
CA VAL A 24 -16.48 8.09 1.45
C VAL A 24 -17.20 9.24 2.16
N LEU A 25 -16.95 10.49 1.77
CA LEU A 25 -17.62 11.66 2.35
C LEU A 25 -19.14 11.66 2.05
N ALA A 26 -19.53 11.25 0.85
CA ALA A 26 -20.94 11.09 0.47
C ALA A 26 -21.60 9.98 1.31
N CYS A 27 -20.90 8.86 1.55
CA CYS A 27 -21.39 7.79 2.41
C CYS A 27 -21.62 8.29 3.84
N GLN A 28 -20.67 9.05 4.41
CA GLN A 28 -20.79 9.64 5.74
C GLN A 28 -21.91 10.67 5.84
N ARG A 29 -22.14 11.49 4.80
CA ARG A 29 -23.26 12.45 4.77
C ARG A 29 -24.62 11.77 4.61
N SER A 30 -24.66 10.66 3.88
CA SER A 30 -25.86 9.84 3.69
C SER A 30 -26.20 8.99 4.93
N ALA A 31 -25.26 8.81 5.85
CA ALA A 31 -25.50 8.10 7.12
C ALA A 31 -26.71 8.70 7.84
N GLY A 32 -27.74 7.88 8.06
CA GLY A 32 -29.00 8.27 8.71
C GLY A 32 -30.13 8.72 7.80
N SER A 33 -29.87 9.15 6.56
CA SER A 33 -30.91 9.62 5.64
C SER A 33 -31.85 8.52 5.13
N GLY A 34 -31.37 7.27 5.08
CA GLY A 34 -32.10 6.14 4.49
C GLY A 34 -32.43 6.30 2.99
N SER A 35 -31.96 7.37 2.34
CA SER A 35 -32.34 7.70 0.97
C SER A 35 -31.69 6.75 -0.04
N PRO A 36 -32.47 6.03 -0.87
CA PRO A 36 -31.93 5.17 -1.91
C PRO A 36 -31.15 5.99 -2.96
N GLY A 37 -31.55 7.23 -3.24
CA GLY A 37 -30.83 8.12 -4.14
C GLY A 37 -29.44 8.49 -3.62
N ALA A 38 -29.30 8.70 -2.31
CA ALA A 38 -27.99 8.97 -1.71
C ALA A 38 -27.08 7.74 -1.71
N ALA A 39 -27.63 6.53 -1.52
CA ALA A 39 -26.88 5.29 -1.67
C ALA A 39 -26.43 5.05 -3.12
N LEU A 40 -27.31 5.32 -4.09
CA LEU A 40 -26.97 5.25 -5.51
C LEU A 40 -25.85 6.22 -5.88
N ALA A 41 -25.87 7.45 -5.37
CA ALA A 41 -24.80 8.42 -5.59
C ALA A 41 -23.43 7.92 -5.10
N VAL A 42 -23.37 7.25 -3.94
CA VAL A 42 -22.15 6.61 -3.42
C VAL A 42 -21.67 5.49 -4.37
N VAL A 43 -22.59 4.64 -4.85
CA VAL A 43 -22.26 3.58 -5.81
C VAL A 43 -21.73 4.17 -7.13
N LEU A 44 -22.35 5.23 -7.64
CA LEU A 44 -21.91 5.91 -8.85
C LEU A 44 -20.52 6.54 -8.69
N LEU A 45 -20.25 7.21 -7.56
CA LEU A 45 -18.91 7.75 -7.26
C LEU A 45 -17.86 6.63 -7.16
N GLY A 46 -18.20 5.51 -6.51
CA GLY A 46 -17.33 4.33 -6.45
C GLY A 46 -17.04 3.73 -7.83
N ALA A 47 -18.06 3.64 -8.69
CA ALA A 47 -17.91 3.16 -10.06
C ALA A 47 -17.02 4.09 -10.90
N LEU A 48 -17.23 5.41 -10.82
CA LEU A 48 -16.38 6.40 -11.49
C LEU A 48 -14.93 6.31 -11.01
N ALA A 49 -14.70 6.13 -9.71
CA ALA A 49 -13.35 5.95 -9.16
C ALA A 49 -12.69 4.69 -9.74
N LEU A 50 -13.40 3.57 -9.77
CA LEU A 50 -12.92 2.29 -10.34
C LEU A 50 -12.61 2.39 -11.85
N LEU A 51 -13.38 3.18 -12.60
CA LEU A 51 -13.13 3.41 -14.03
C LEU A 51 -11.83 4.19 -14.26
N CYS A 52 -11.48 5.09 -13.34
CA CYS A 52 -10.22 5.84 -13.38
C CYS A 52 -9.02 4.95 -13.07
N LYS A 53 -9.09 4.13 -12.00
CA LYS A 53 -7.99 3.28 -11.58
C LYS A 53 -8.48 2.03 -10.86
N GLU A 54 -7.82 0.90 -11.11
CA GLU A 54 -8.12 -0.40 -10.52
C GLU A 54 -8.00 -0.43 -8.98
N THR A 55 -7.07 0.36 -8.41
CA THR A 55 -6.87 0.48 -6.97
C THR A 55 -8.07 1.10 -6.24
N ALA A 56 -8.92 1.85 -6.95
CA ALA A 56 -10.14 2.43 -6.41
C ALA A 56 -11.29 1.43 -6.22
N VAL A 57 -11.09 0.14 -6.55
CA VAL A 57 -12.02 -0.94 -6.16
C VAL A 57 -12.30 -0.97 -4.65
N ALA A 58 -11.38 -0.41 -3.84
CA ALA A 58 -11.53 -0.27 -2.40
C ALA A 58 -12.60 0.76 -1.96
N ALA A 59 -13.11 1.64 -2.84
CA ALA A 59 -14.01 2.74 -2.46
C ALA A 59 -15.32 2.26 -1.78
N LEU A 60 -16.01 1.27 -2.38
CA LEU A 60 -17.26 0.74 -1.81
C LEU A 60 -17.03 -0.20 -0.60
N PRO A 61 -15.98 -1.05 -0.57
CA PRO A 61 -15.59 -1.76 0.64
C PRO A 61 -15.32 -0.83 1.83
N LEU A 62 -14.65 0.32 1.61
CA LEU A 62 -14.45 1.34 2.66
C LEU A 62 -15.79 1.88 3.19
N CYS A 63 -16.76 2.13 2.30
CA CYS A 63 -18.10 2.57 2.66
C CYS A 63 -18.89 1.48 3.41
N ALA A 64 -18.73 0.21 3.01
CA ALA A 64 -19.36 -0.92 3.66
C ALA A 64 -18.90 -1.08 5.11
N VAL A 65 -17.58 -0.97 5.36
CA VAL A 65 -17.03 -1.03 6.72
C VAL A 65 -17.48 0.18 7.56
N LEU A 66 -17.56 1.38 6.98
CA LEU A 66 -18.11 2.57 7.65
C LEU A 66 -19.55 2.38 8.14
N GLU A 67 -20.41 1.80 7.29
CA GLU A 67 -21.80 1.49 7.64
C GLU A 67 -21.89 0.33 8.64
N ALA A 68 -21.05 -0.70 8.50
CA ALA A 68 -20.99 -1.82 9.44
C ALA A 68 -20.58 -1.37 10.85
N LEU A 69 -19.56 -0.53 10.96
CA LEU A 69 -19.15 0.07 12.24
C LEU A 69 -20.27 0.94 12.84
N SER A 70 -20.97 1.69 12.01
CA SER A 70 -22.09 2.52 12.46
C SER A 70 -23.29 1.67 12.93
N ALA A 71 -23.56 0.55 12.27
CA ALA A 71 -24.57 -0.41 12.70
C ALA A 71 -24.20 -1.06 14.04
N LEU A 72 -22.95 -1.50 14.20
CA LEU A 72 -22.44 -2.11 15.44
C LEU A 72 -22.48 -1.14 16.62
N GLU A 73 -22.17 0.13 16.40
CA GLU A 73 -22.29 1.17 17.43
C GLU A 73 -23.74 1.44 17.80
N ALA A 74 -24.65 1.53 16.83
CA ALA A 74 -26.07 1.76 17.09
C ALA A 74 -26.70 0.59 17.86
N THR A 75 -26.32 -0.67 17.56
CA THR A 75 -26.77 -1.84 18.34
C THR A 75 -26.18 -1.85 19.75
N ALA A 76 -24.91 -1.50 19.91
CA ALA A 76 -24.25 -1.51 21.22
C ALA A 76 -24.64 -0.30 22.09
N GLY A 77 -24.98 0.85 21.47
CA GLY A 77 -25.37 2.10 22.12
C GLY A 77 -26.85 2.18 22.49
N GLY A 78 -27.74 1.49 21.76
CA GLY A 78 -29.16 1.41 22.10
C GLY A 78 -29.46 0.82 23.48
N GLU A 79 -28.53 0.06 24.05
CA GLU A 79 -28.61 -0.47 25.42
C GLU A 79 -27.93 0.43 26.49
N ALA A 80 -27.23 1.50 26.07
CA ALA A 80 -26.30 2.27 26.91
C ALA A 80 -26.70 3.74 27.14
N GLY A 81 -28.00 4.07 27.08
CA GLY A 81 -28.51 5.42 27.35
C GLY A 81 -28.16 6.46 26.26
N PRO A 82 -28.66 7.71 26.38
CA PRO A 82 -28.54 8.69 25.30
C PRO A 82 -27.09 9.13 25.09
N PRO A 83 -26.66 9.29 23.83
CA PRO A 83 -25.27 9.61 23.51
C PRO A 83 -24.95 11.09 23.80
N SER A 84 -23.76 11.34 24.37
CA SER A 84 -23.30 12.67 24.78
C SER A 84 -22.65 13.50 23.65
N SER A 85 -22.72 13.07 22.38
CA SER A 85 -22.06 13.78 21.27
C SER A 85 -22.96 13.99 20.06
N ALA A 86 -22.82 15.16 19.42
CA ALA A 86 -23.51 15.54 18.19
C ALA A 86 -23.22 14.65 16.97
N ALA A 87 -22.24 13.73 17.05
CA ALA A 87 -21.98 12.73 16.00
C ALA A 87 -22.94 11.54 16.07
N ALA A 88 -23.53 11.29 17.25
CA ALA A 88 -24.47 10.20 17.46
C ALA A 88 -25.90 10.55 17.00
N SER A 89 -26.24 11.83 16.84
CA SER A 89 -27.55 12.28 16.36
C SER A 89 -27.77 12.09 14.84
N ARG A 90 -26.76 11.63 14.10
CA ARG A 90 -26.84 11.30 12.67
C ARG A 90 -26.97 9.80 12.38
N GLN A 91 -27.06 8.97 13.41
CA GLN A 91 -27.11 7.52 13.22
C GLN A 91 -28.53 7.09 12.84
N GLY A 92 -28.66 6.50 11.66
CA GLY A 92 -29.90 5.85 11.23
C GLY A 92 -30.15 4.55 11.97
N PRO A 93 -31.30 3.90 11.74
CA PRO A 93 -31.59 2.63 12.38
C PRO A 93 -30.52 1.57 12.03
N PRO A 94 -30.07 0.75 13.00
CA PRO A 94 -28.94 -0.18 12.81
C PRO A 94 -29.16 -1.16 11.66
N ARG A 95 -30.41 -1.62 11.47
CA ARG A 95 -30.80 -2.49 10.36
C ARG A 95 -30.57 -1.82 8.99
N ALA A 96 -30.87 -0.54 8.85
CA ALA A 96 -30.67 0.17 7.59
C ALA A 96 -29.17 0.34 7.28
N SER A 97 -28.35 0.67 8.28
CA SER A 97 -26.89 0.72 8.10
C SER A 97 -26.31 -0.65 7.76
N ALA A 98 -26.75 -1.73 8.41
CA ALA A 98 -26.31 -3.08 8.07
C ALA A 98 -26.70 -3.48 6.63
N MET A 99 -27.93 -3.16 6.21
CA MET A 99 -28.37 -3.41 4.82
C MET A 99 -27.56 -2.59 3.81
N ARG A 100 -27.25 -1.34 4.11
CA ARG A 100 -26.39 -0.49 3.26
C ARG A 100 -24.98 -1.04 3.18
N ALA A 101 -24.41 -1.54 4.29
CA ALA A 101 -23.10 -2.17 4.30
C ALA A 101 -23.05 -3.38 3.35
N VAL A 102 -24.04 -4.27 3.44
CA VAL A 102 -24.19 -5.41 2.53
C VAL A 102 -24.39 -4.94 1.08
N GLY A 103 -25.25 -3.94 0.86
CA GLY A 103 -25.49 -3.36 -0.46
C GLY A 103 -24.23 -2.79 -1.12
N PHE A 104 -23.41 -2.04 -0.38
CA PHE A 104 -22.14 -1.51 -0.87
C PHE A 104 -21.12 -2.62 -1.14
N PHE A 105 -21.06 -3.65 -0.30
CA PHE A 105 -20.20 -4.80 -0.54
C PHE A 105 -20.60 -5.56 -1.80
N LEU A 106 -21.90 -5.86 -1.98
CA LEU A 106 -22.41 -6.51 -3.19
C LEU A 106 -22.16 -5.65 -4.43
N ALA A 107 -22.41 -4.34 -4.35
CA ALA A 107 -22.09 -3.41 -5.44
C ALA A 107 -20.59 -3.41 -5.78
N ALA A 108 -19.71 -3.50 -4.78
CA ALA A 108 -18.26 -3.62 -5.01
C ALA A 108 -17.91 -4.89 -5.81
N VAL A 109 -18.48 -6.03 -5.41
CA VAL A 109 -18.27 -7.31 -6.09
C VAL A 109 -18.79 -7.24 -7.54
N LEU A 110 -19.99 -6.71 -7.74
CA LEU A 110 -20.58 -6.56 -9.08
C LEU A 110 -19.76 -5.62 -9.97
N LEU A 111 -19.29 -4.49 -9.45
CA LEU A 111 -18.44 -3.56 -10.20
C LEU A 111 -17.06 -4.16 -10.51
N ALA A 112 -16.46 -4.90 -9.58
CA ALA A 112 -15.21 -5.61 -9.81
C ALA A 112 -15.38 -6.67 -10.91
N ALA A 113 -16.45 -7.48 -10.84
CA ALA A 113 -16.78 -8.47 -11.85
C ALA A 113 -17.05 -7.83 -13.22
N GLY A 114 -17.81 -6.73 -13.26
CA GLY A 114 -18.06 -5.95 -14.47
C GLY A 114 -16.78 -5.39 -15.07
N ARG A 115 -15.87 -4.87 -14.24
CA ARG A 115 -14.55 -4.39 -14.68
C ARG A 115 -13.70 -5.51 -15.25
N MET A 116 -13.71 -6.70 -14.63
CA MET A 116 -13.02 -7.87 -15.17
C MET A 116 -13.62 -8.32 -16.51
N ALA A 117 -14.94 -8.30 -16.65
CA ALA A 117 -15.61 -8.63 -17.91
C ALA A 117 -15.23 -7.64 -19.03
N LEU A 118 -15.20 -6.34 -18.75
CA LEU A 118 -14.74 -5.30 -19.70
C LEU A 118 -13.28 -5.49 -20.13
N ASN A 119 -12.44 -6.06 -19.26
CA ASN A 119 -11.03 -6.34 -19.56
C ASN A 119 -10.82 -7.68 -20.29
N GLY A 120 -11.87 -8.29 -20.84
CA GLY A 120 -11.79 -9.55 -21.62
C GLY A 120 -12.21 -10.80 -20.84
N GLY A 121 -12.71 -10.66 -19.62
CA GLY A 121 -13.31 -11.76 -18.84
C GLY A 121 -12.31 -12.59 -18.01
N PRO A 122 -12.79 -13.69 -17.40
CA PRO A 122 -11.96 -14.59 -16.60
C PRO A 122 -10.92 -15.26 -17.51
N GLY A 123 -9.63 -14.96 -17.30
CA GLY A 123 -8.51 -15.49 -18.07
C GLY A 123 -7.78 -14.45 -18.94
N ALA A 124 -8.41 -13.31 -19.24
CA ALA A 124 -7.80 -12.22 -20.03
C ALA A 124 -6.84 -11.34 -19.22
N HIS A 125 -6.18 -11.93 -18.21
CA HIS A 125 -5.19 -11.23 -17.41
C HIS A 125 -3.92 -11.04 -18.23
N PRO A 126 -3.18 -9.93 -18.06
CA PRO A 126 -1.85 -9.81 -18.63
C PRO A 126 -0.99 -11.00 -18.18
N PHE A 127 -0.45 -11.73 -19.15
CA PHE A 127 0.48 -12.82 -18.89
C PHE A 127 1.77 -12.23 -18.32
N PHE A 128 2.08 -12.57 -17.07
CA PHE A 128 3.33 -12.17 -16.43
C PHE A 128 4.30 -13.34 -16.49
N HIS A 129 5.48 -13.09 -17.04
CA HIS A 129 6.57 -14.07 -17.00
C HIS A 129 6.92 -14.39 -15.54
N PRO A 130 7.11 -15.66 -15.17
CA PRO A 130 7.47 -16.07 -13.81
C PRO A 130 8.72 -15.34 -13.27
N GLU A 131 9.65 -15.01 -14.17
CA GLU A 131 10.87 -14.28 -13.85
C GLU A 131 10.59 -12.85 -13.36
N ALA A 132 9.50 -12.22 -13.78
CA ALA A 132 9.20 -10.85 -13.36
C ALA A 132 8.84 -10.75 -11.87
N ASN A 133 8.32 -11.85 -11.29
CA ASN A 133 8.02 -11.95 -9.87
C ASN A 133 8.30 -13.36 -9.33
N PRO A 134 9.58 -13.69 -9.07
CA PRO A 134 9.99 -15.04 -8.65
C PRO A 134 9.33 -15.49 -7.34
N GLY A 135 9.07 -14.54 -6.43
CA GLY A 135 8.41 -14.82 -5.15
C GLY A 135 6.96 -15.26 -5.28
N ALA A 136 6.19 -14.63 -6.18
CA ALA A 136 4.81 -15.05 -6.45
C ALA A 136 4.75 -16.34 -7.28
N SER A 137 5.73 -16.55 -8.16
CA SER A 137 5.82 -17.74 -9.02
C SER A 137 6.57 -18.92 -8.40
N ALA A 138 6.98 -18.83 -7.13
CA ALA A 138 7.68 -19.91 -6.44
C ALA A 138 6.82 -21.20 -6.38
N ALA A 139 7.45 -22.33 -6.69
CA ALA A 139 6.79 -23.65 -6.72
C ALA A 139 6.38 -24.12 -5.32
N ASP A 140 7.25 -23.91 -4.32
CA ASP A 140 6.97 -24.25 -2.92
C ASP A 140 5.97 -23.26 -2.30
N PRO A 141 4.77 -23.72 -1.86
CA PRO A 141 3.76 -22.84 -1.28
C PRO A 141 4.24 -22.10 -0.03
N LYS A 142 5.13 -22.71 0.77
CA LYS A 142 5.68 -22.08 1.96
C LYS A 142 6.60 -20.92 1.59
N THR A 143 7.55 -21.14 0.70
CA THR A 143 8.44 -20.10 0.17
C THR A 143 7.65 -18.96 -0.46
N ARG A 144 6.60 -19.29 -1.23
CA ARG A 144 5.68 -18.30 -1.79
C ARG A 144 5.03 -17.48 -0.68
N LEU A 145 4.36 -18.12 0.29
CA LEU A 145 3.67 -17.43 1.37
C LEU A 145 4.62 -16.51 2.16
N LEU A 146 5.80 -16.99 2.55
CA LEU A 146 6.78 -16.21 3.29
C LEU A 146 7.28 -15.01 2.48
N THR A 147 7.53 -15.19 1.19
CA THR A 147 7.99 -14.12 0.30
C THR A 147 6.89 -13.07 0.10
N LEU A 148 5.64 -13.48 -0.07
CA LEU A 148 4.50 -12.56 -0.18
C LEU A 148 4.27 -11.73 1.09
N HIS A 149 4.44 -12.34 2.28
CA HIS A 149 4.43 -11.60 3.54
C HIS A 149 5.59 -10.60 3.62
N TYR A 150 6.77 -10.97 3.12
CA TYR A 150 7.90 -10.06 3.05
C TYR A 150 7.67 -8.90 2.08
N TYR A 151 7.01 -9.14 0.95
CA TYR A 151 6.58 -8.07 0.05
C TYR A 151 5.60 -7.12 0.75
N LEU A 152 4.59 -7.65 1.45
CA LEU A 152 3.65 -6.83 2.21
C LEU A 152 4.35 -6.01 3.30
N TYR A 153 5.28 -6.62 4.03
CA TYR A 153 6.15 -5.92 4.97
C TYR A 153 6.93 -4.80 4.31
N ARG A 154 7.52 -5.04 3.12
CA ARG A 154 8.28 -4.02 2.39
C ARG A 154 7.40 -2.84 1.97
N HIS A 155 6.17 -3.08 1.53
CA HIS A 155 5.17 -2.04 1.26
C HIS A 155 4.87 -1.20 2.51
N LEU A 156 4.62 -1.84 3.66
CA LEU A 156 4.38 -1.15 4.92
C LEU A 156 5.61 -0.39 5.43
N ALA A 157 6.81 -0.97 5.27
CA ALA A 157 8.06 -0.33 5.66
C ALA A 157 8.31 0.94 4.83
N LEU A 158 8.02 0.92 3.52
CA LEU A 158 8.16 2.08 2.65
C LEU A 158 7.19 3.23 3.01
N LEU A 159 6.04 2.93 3.63
CA LEU A 159 5.12 3.95 4.14
C LEU A 159 5.64 4.65 5.40
N VAL A 160 6.44 3.95 6.22
CA VAL A 160 7.06 4.51 7.43
C VAL A 160 8.39 5.19 7.11
N TRP A 161 9.18 4.57 6.24
CA TRP A 161 10.50 5.01 5.83
C TRP A 161 10.66 4.82 4.31
N PRO A 162 10.37 5.85 3.50
CA PRO A 162 10.37 5.76 2.03
C PRO A 162 11.82 5.82 1.47
N TRP A 163 12.67 4.90 1.91
CA TRP A 163 14.06 4.76 1.45
C TRP A 163 14.62 3.33 1.62
N PRO A 164 15.42 2.82 0.67
CA PRO A 164 15.67 3.37 -0.66
C PRO A 164 14.47 3.14 -1.59
N LEU A 165 14.23 4.09 -2.50
CA LEU A 165 13.21 4.01 -3.54
C LEU A 165 13.83 3.55 -4.86
N CYS A 166 13.16 2.66 -5.57
CA CYS A 166 13.63 2.08 -6.82
C CYS A 166 12.55 2.20 -7.91
N CYS A 167 12.97 2.54 -9.12
CA CYS A 167 12.06 2.64 -10.26
C CYS A 167 11.44 1.28 -10.67
N ASP A 168 12.09 0.16 -10.31
CA ASP A 168 11.61 -1.18 -10.59
C ASP A 168 12.08 -2.19 -9.52
N TRP A 169 11.15 -2.96 -8.96
CA TRP A 169 11.44 -4.06 -8.02
C TRP A 169 11.11 -5.44 -8.62
N SER A 170 10.94 -5.55 -9.93
CA SER A 170 10.75 -6.85 -10.61
C SER A 170 12.03 -7.69 -10.65
N HIS A 171 11.90 -8.93 -11.10
CA HIS A 171 13.01 -9.86 -11.29
C HIS A 171 13.79 -10.18 -10.00
N SER A 172 15.12 -10.23 -10.07
CA SER A 172 16.01 -10.67 -8.99
C SER A 172 16.22 -9.63 -7.88
N SER A 173 15.40 -8.57 -7.90
CA SER A 173 15.39 -7.45 -6.95
C SER A 173 15.27 -7.87 -5.49
N ILE A 174 14.34 -8.79 -5.21
CA ILE A 174 14.08 -9.25 -3.84
C ILE A 174 14.28 -10.77 -3.82
N PRO A 175 15.34 -11.26 -3.15
CA PRO A 175 15.56 -12.70 -3.02
C PRO A 175 14.39 -13.35 -2.29
N VAL A 176 13.97 -14.53 -2.76
CA VAL A 176 12.90 -15.32 -2.12
C VAL A 176 13.24 -15.67 -0.66
N VAL A 177 12.20 -15.89 0.15
CA VAL A 177 12.30 -16.22 1.57
C VAL A 177 11.87 -17.66 1.77
N GLU A 178 12.83 -18.56 1.95
CA GLU A 178 12.57 -20.01 2.02
C GLU A 178 12.31 -20.51 3.47
N ARG A 179 12.87 -19.83 4.46
CA ARG A 179 12.92 -20.30 5.85
C ARG A 179 12.24 -19.33 6.80
N LEU A 180 11.50 -19.88 7.77
CA LEU A 180 10.88 -19.12 8.86
C LEU A 180 11.91 -18.44 9.77
N GLY A 181 13.10 -19.04 9.92
CA GLY A 181 14.20 -18.48 10.71
C GLY A 181 14.95 -17.33 10.02
N ASP A 182 14.59 -16.96 8.78
CA ASP A 182 15.13 -15.77 8.14
C ASP A 182 14.65 -14.53 8.93
N ARG A 183 15.57 -13.62 9.23
CA ARG A 183 15.27 -12.33 9.88
C ARG A 183 14.16 -11.57 9.14
N ARG A 184 14.11 -11.70 7.81
CA ARG A 184 13.09 -11.11 6.94
C ARG A 184 11.69 -11.68 7.23
N ALA A 185 11.57 -12.99 7.39
CA ALA A 185 10.31 -13.65 7.73
C ALA A 185 9.83 -13.19 9.12
N CYS A 186 10.71 -13.24 10.12
CA CYS A 186 10.38 -12.83 11.49
C CYS A 186 9.94 -11.36 11.57
N ALA A 187 10.69 -10.45 10.91
CA ALA A 187 10.35 -9.03 10.87
C ALA A 187 8.98 -8.79 10.22
N SER A 188 8.67 -9.52 9.15
CA SER A 188 7.39 -9.41 8.44
C SER A 188 6.22 -9.85 9.32
N LEU A 189 6.34 -11.02 9.96
CA LEU A 189 5.30 -11.55 10.83
C LEU A 189 5.06 -10.63 12.03
N LEU A 190 6.13 -10.13 12.66
CA LEU A 190 6.03 -9.21 13.79
C LEU A 190 5.38 -7.88 13.39
N ALA A 191 5.78 -7.29 12.26
CA ALA A 191 5.25 -6.01 11.81
C ALA A 191 3.78 -6.09 11.39
N ILE A 192 3.37 -7.18 10.74
CA ILE A 192 1.99 -7.36 10.23
C ILE A 192 1.04 -7.80 11.34
N TYR A 193 1.43 -8.78 12.16
CA TYR A 193 0.54 -9.42 13.14
C TYR A 193 0.75 -8.92 14.57
N GLY A 194 1.89 -8.31 14.88
CA GLY A 194 2.20 -7.78 16.21
C GLY A 194 1.22 -6.68 16.65
N PRO A 195 1.00 -5.60 15.87
CA PRO A 195 0.09 -4.53 16.28
C PRO A 195 -1.37 -5.01 16.49
N PRO A 196 -1.97 -5.81 15.58
CA PRO A 196 -3.29 -6.41 15.84
C PRO A 196 -3.33 -7.28 17.10
N ALA A 197 -2.30 -8.09 17.35
CA ALA A 197 -2.23 -8.92 18.55
C ALA A 197 -2.15 -8.08 19.83
N VAL A 198 -1.35 -7.01 19.85
CA VAL A 198 -1.26 -6.08 20.99
C VAL A 198 -2.58 -5.34 21.20
N MET A 199 -3.26 -4.92 20.13
CA MET A 199 -4.59 -4.30 20.24
C MET A 199 -5.63 -5.29 20.76
N ALA A 200 -5.61 -6.54 20.31
CA ALA A 200 -6.52 -7.59 20.76
C ALA A 200 -6.30 -7.93 22.25
N THR A 201 -5.04 -8.03 22.70
CA THR A 201 -4.74 -8.28 24.12
C THR A 201 -5.10 -7.09 25.00
N ALA A 202 -4.83 -5.85 24.55
CA ALA A 202 -5.24 -4.64 25.27
C ALA A 202 -6.78 -4.52 25.36
N ALA A 203 -7.49 -4.86 24.27
CA ALA A 203 -8.94 -4.92 24.24
C ALA A 203 -9.49 -6.00 25.19
N ALA A 204 -8.92 -7.20 25.16
CA ALA A 204 -9.32 -8.29 26.07
C ALA A 204 -9.08 -7.91 27.54
N ALA A 205 -7.95 -7.30 27.86
CA ALA A 205 -7.64 -6.81 29.21
C ALA A 205 -8.61 -5.71 29.69
N ALA A 206 -9.14 -4.88 28.78
CA ALA A 206 -10.15 -3.87 29.11
C ALA A 206 -11.55 -4.45 29.31
N VAL A 207 -11.82 -5.65 28.76
CA VAL A 207 -13.11 -6.35 28.85
C VAL A 207 -13.15 -7.33 30.02
N LEU A 208 -12.01 -7.88 30.45
CA LEU A 208 -11.92 -8.80 31.58
C LEU A 208 -12.34 -8.09 32.88
N PRO A 209 -13.45 -8.51 33.53
CA PRO A 209 -13.97 -7.84 34.71
C PRO A 209 -13.05 -8.06 35.91
N LYS A 210 -12.61 -6.95 36.52
CA LYS A 210 -12.16 -6.98 37.92
C LYS A 210 -13.39 -7.15 38.83
N GLY A 211 -13.94 -8.36 38.88
CA GLY A 211 -14.79 -8.85 39.99
C GLY A 211 -16.25 -8.38 40.11
N ALA A 212 -17.04 -8.16 39.04
CA ALA A 212 -18.49 -7.83 39.16
C ALA A 212 -19.35 -8.33 37.97
N PRO A 213 -20.70 -8.45 38.10
CA PRO A 213 -21.54 -9.34 37.28
C PRO A 213 -21.83 -8.84 35.85
N THR A 214 -22.25 -9.79 35.01
CA THR A 214 -21.58 -10.13 33.73
C THR A 214 -22.35 -9.86 32.43
N CYS A 215 -23.48 -9.13 32.43
CA CYS A 215 -24.25 -8.92 31.18
C CYS A 215 -24.32 -7.46 30.70
N ARG A 216 -24.79 -6.52 31.55
CA ARG A 216 -24.86 -5.07 31.17
C ARG A 216 -23.52 -4.36 31.11
N SER A 217 -22.48 -4.92 31.73
CA SER A 217 -21.11 -4.40 31.64
C SER A 217 -20.50 -4.72 30.28
N THR A 218 -20.76 -5.92 29.76
CA THR A 218 -20.13 -6.44 28.54
C THR A 218 -20.56 -5.66 27.30
N THR A 219 -21.86 -5.37 27.11
CA THR A 219 -22.32 -4.57 25.97
C THR A 219 -21.77 -3.14 26.02
N ARG A 220 -21.73 -2.51 27.21
CA ARG A 220 -21.13 -1.18 27.40
C ARG A 220 -19.62 -1.18 27.16
N CYS A 221 -18.90 -2.21 27.60
CA CYS A 221 -17.48 -2.40 27.32
C CYS A 221 -17.25 -2.53 25.81
N VAL A 222 -18.04 -3.36 25.12
CA VAL A 222 -17.96 -3.54 23.66
C VAL A 222 -18.28 -2.24 22.92
N ALA A 223 -19.33 -1.51 23.31
CA ALA A 223 -19.66 -0.20 22.74
C ALA A 223 -18.50 0.80 22.91
N SER A 224 -17.90 0.85 24.12
CA SER A 224 -16.77 1.73 24.42
C SER A 224 -15.51 1.35 23.63
N LEU A 225 -15.31 0.05 23.40
CA LEU A 225 -14.20 -0.48 22.62
C LEU A 225 -14.37 -0.10 21.14
N ILE A 226 -15.56 -0.33 20.57
CA ILE A 226 -15.88 0.04 19.19
C ILE A 226 -15.69 1.55 19.02
N ALA A 227 -16.23 2.37 19.92
CA ALA A 227 -16.06 3.83 19.87
C ALA A 227 -14.59 4.26 19.97
N ARG A 228 -13.78 3.63 20.84
CA ARG A 228 -12.35 3.93 21.01
C ARG A 228 -11.54 3.53 19.77
N PHE A 229 -11.83 2.39 19.17
CA PHE A 229 -11.10 1.87 18.02
C PHE A 229 -11.70 2.26 16.67
N ARG A 230 -12.85 2.95 16.62
CA ARG A 230 -13.49 3.40 15.37
C ARG A 230 -12.52 4.16 14.48
N ARG A 231 -11.88 5.22 15.01
CA ARG A 231 -10.96 6.07 14.25
C ARG A 231 -9.73 5.31 13.71
N PRO A 232 -8.98 4.53 14.52
CA PRO A 232 -7.84 3.77 14.00
C PRO A 232 -8.26 2.65 13.06
N VAL A 233 -9.39 1.97 13.27
CA VAL A 233 -9.92 0.98 12.32
C VAL A 233 -10.24 1.65 10.98
N LEU A 234 -10.92 2.80 11.01
CA LEU A 234 -11.23 3.57 9.81
C LEU A 234 -9.98 4.07 9.08
N ALA A 235 -8.92 4.47 9.78
CA ALA A 235 -7.66 4.84 9.15
C ALA A 235 -6.91 3.61 8.60
N GLY A 236 -6.92 2.49 9.32
CA GLY A 236 -6.28 1.24 8.92
C GLY A 236 -6.90 0.60 7.69
N GLN A 237 -8.22 0.73 7.47
CA GLN A 237 -8.83 0.23 6.23
C GLN A 237 -8.41 1.03 4.98
N PHE A 238 -8.14 2.34 5.09
CA PHE A 238 -7.59 3.15 3.99
C PHE A 238 -6.18 2.71 3.64
N LEU A 239 -5.46 2.12 4.60
CA LEU A 239 -4.15 1.52 4.39
C LEU A 239 -4.26 0.14 3.73
N LEU A 240 -5.12 -0.74 4.27
CA LEU A 240 -5.13 -2.16 3.90
C LEU A 240 -5.96 -2.45 2.63
N LEU A 241 -7.18 -1.90 2.51
CA LEU A 241 -8.08 -2.28 1.41
C LEU A 241 -7.55 -1.93 0.02
N PRO A 242 -6.98 -0.72 -0.23
CA PRO A 242 -6.39 -0.42 -1.54
C PRO A 242 -5.15 -1.26 -1.86
N LEU A 243 -4.48 -1.84 -0.86
CA LEU A 243 -3.29 -2.66 -1.03
C LEU A 243 -3.62 -4.11 -1.41
N VAL A 244 -4.83 -4.59 -1.08
CA VAL A 244 -5.26 -5.99 -1.33
C VAL A 244 -5.07 -6.40 -2.80
N PRO A 245 -5.54 -5.65 -3.82
CA PRO A 245 -5.38 -6.05 -5.22
C PRO A 245 -3.92 -6.19 -5.65
N SER A 246 -3.02 -5.38 -5.08
CA SER A 246 -1.59 -5.36 -5.38
C SER A 246 -0.72 -6.22 -4.47
N SER A 247 -1.31 -6.88 -3.46
CA SER A 247 -0.59 -7.61 -2.42
C SER A 247 0.07 -8.91 -2.88
N ASN A 248 -0.22 -9.35 -4.11
CA ASN A 248 0.15 -10.68 -4.63
C ASN A 248 -0.45 -11.88 -3.85
N LEU A 249 -1.29 -11.65 -2.82
CA LEU A 249 -1.91 -12.72 -2.02
C LEU A 249 -3.09 -13.39 -2.73
N PHE A 250 -3.92 -12.61 -3.43
CA PHE A 250 -5.12 -13.08 -4.13
C PHE A 250 -4.95 -13.09 -5.65
N PHE A 251 -4.17 -12.15 -6.19
CA PHE A 251 -3.96 -11.97 -7.61
C PHE A 251 -2.46 -11.82 -7.88
N HIS A 252 -1.91 -12.62 -8.79
CA HIS A 252 -0.50 -12.55 -9.13
C HIS A 252 -0.25 -11.35 -10.04
N VAL A 253 0.71 -10.50 -9.66
CA VAL A 253 1.08 -9.30 -10.39
C VAL A 253 2.54 -9.39 -10.80
N GLY A 254 2.90 -8.85 -11.97
CA GLY A 254 4.25 -8.92 -12.54
C GLY A 254 5.34 -8.11 -11.84
N PHE A 255 5.14 -7.68 -10.60
CA PHE A 255 6.16 -7.00 -9.79
C PHE A 255 6.14 -7.53 -8.35
N ALA A 256 7.31 -7.57 -7.71
CA ALA A 256 7.42 -7.94 -6.31
C ALA A 256 6.87 -6.84 -5.39
N VAL A 257 7.37 -5.61 -5.56
CA VAL A 257 6.95 -4.41 -4.82
C VAL A 257 6.75 -3.28 -5.81
N ALA A 258 5.76 -2.42 -5.58
CA ALA A 258 5.59 -1.23 -6.40
C ALA A 258 5.24 -0.02 -5.54
N GLU A 259 6.12 0.97 -5.52
CA GLU A 259 5.90 2.20 -4.75
C GLU A 259 4.63 2.94 -5.18
N ARG A 260 4.30 2.91 -6.48
CA ARG A 260 3.07 3.54 -7.00
C ARG A 260 1.78 2.98 -6.39
N VAL A 261 1.77 1.74 -5.90
CA VAL A 261 0.56 1.17 -5.26
C VAL A 261 0.33 1.72 -3.85
N LEU A 262 1.30 2.47 -3.30
CA LEU A 262 1.25 3.04 -1.96
C LEU A 262 0.58 4.43 -1.92
N TYR A 263 0.20 5.02 -3.06
CA TYR A 263 -0.43 6.36 -3.05
C TYR A 263 -1.72 6.40 -2.24
N LEU A 264 -2.69 5.52 -2.49
CA LEU A 264 -3.92 5.43 -1.68
C LEU A 264 -3.64 4.92 -0.26
N PRO A 265 -2.88 3.82 -0.04
CA PRO A 265 -2.49 3.36 1.29
C PRO A 265 -1.81 4.43 2.17
N SER A 266 -1.07 5.36 1.57
CA SER A 266 -0.43 6.46 2.29
C SER A 266 -1.41 7.38 3.02
N LEU A 267 -2.64 7.55 2.51
CA LEU A 267 -3.70 8.31 3.20
C LEU A 267 -4.03 7.66 4.55
N GLY A 268 -4.13 6.33 4.58
CA GLY A 268 -4.35 5.55 5.80
C GLY A 268 -3.17 5.63 6.77
N ALA A 269 -1.95 5.50 6.27
CA ALA A 269 -0.74 5.65 7.07
C ALA A 269 -0.62 7.04 7.71
N CYS A 270 -0.82 8.11 6.94
CA CYS A 270 -0.83 9.49 7.44
C CYS A 270 -1.94 9.71 8.48
N ALA A 271 -3.14 9.17 8.26
CA ALA A 271 -4.23 9.25 9.21
C ALA A 271 -3.90 8.51 10.53
N LEU A 272 -3.31 7.32 10.46
CA LEU A 272 -2.85 6.59 11.65
C LEU A 272 -1.76 7.35 12.41
N ALA A 273 -0.77 7.91 11.71
CA ALA A 273 0.28 8.72 12.31
C ALA A 273 -0.28 9.98 13.02
N ALA A 274 -1.23 10.67 12.37
CA ALA A 274 -1.91 11.82 12.96
C ALA A 274 -2.75 11.45 14.19
N LEU A 275 -3.44 10.31 14.17
CA LEU A 275 -4.19 9.80 15.32
C LEU A 275 -3.26 9.44 16.49
N ALA A 276 -2.13 8.79 16.21
CA ALA A 276 -1.12 8.46 17.21
C ALA A 276 -0.52 9.72 17.84
N ALA A 277 -0.13 10.71 17.03
CA ALA A 277 0.36 12.01 17.50
C ALA A 277 -0.70 12.74 18.33
N SER A 278 -1.98 12.71 17.92
CA SER A 278 -3.08 13.32 18.67
C SER A 278 -3.32 12.66 20.03
N GLU A 279 -3.24 11.34 20.13
CA GLU A 279 -3.37 10.62 21.41
C GLU A 279 -2.19 10.90 22.34
N LEU A 280 -0.96 10.94 21.80
CA LEU A 280 0.24 11.35 22.55
C LEU A 280 0.13 12.80 23.06
N TRP A 281 -0.37 13.72 22.21
CA TRP A 281 -0.57 15.11 22.58
C TRP A 281 -1.62 15.29 23.69
N ARG A 282 -2.71 14.53 23.64
CA ARG A 282 -3.77 14.54 24.65
C ARG A 282 -3.31 13.91 25.96
N SER A 283 -2.62 12.77 25.92
CA SER A 283 -2.08 12.11 27.11
C SER A 283 -1.04 12.98 27.82
N ALA A 284 -0.21 13.73 27.09
CA ALA A 284 0.68 14.73 27.68
C ALA A 284 -0.08 15.78 28.51
N GLY A 285 -1.25 16.22 28.04
CA GLY A 285 -2.09 17.21 28.72
C GLY A 285 -2.79 16.72 29.99
N ALA A 286 -2.97 15.40 30.15
CA ALA A 286 -3.56 14.80 31.34
C ALA A 286 -2.55 14.68 32.50
N CYS A 287 -1.27 14.95 32.26
CA CYS A 287 -0.24 14.90 33.29
C CYS A 287 -0.38 16.12 34.24
N GLN A 288 -0.47 15.87 35.56
CA GLN A 288 -0.54 16.94 36.57
C GLN A 288 0.66 17.89 36.53
N ARG A 289 1.83 17.42 36.07
CA ARG A 289 3.05 18.23 35.94
C ARG A 289 3.04 19.03 34.64
N ARG A 290 2.55 20.28 34.71
CA ARG A 290 2.46 21.21 33.57
C ARG A 290 3.77 21.38 32.78
N ALA A 291 4.92 21.42 33.46
CA ALA A 291 6.23 21.56 32.81
C ALA A 291 6.60 20.33 31.97
N ALA A 292 6.36 19.12 32.50
CA ALA A 292 6.62 17.87 31.76
C ALA A 292 5.68 17.72 30.56
N ALA A 293 4.41 18.11 30.72
CA ALA A 293 3.43 18.15 29.63
C ALA A 293 3.85 19.11 28.50
N ALA A 294 4.35 20.30 28.87
CA ALA A 294 4.86 21.28 27.91
C ALA A 294 6.11 20.78 27.19
N ALA A 295 7.06 20.17 27.91
CA ALA A 295 8.27 19.59 27.32
C ALA A 295 7.95 18.45 26.34
N LEU A 296 7.04 17.55 26.69
CA LEU A 296 6.62 16.44 25.80
C LEU A 296 5.91 16.97 24.54
N ARG A 297 5.06 17.99 24.67
CA ARG A 297 4.41 18.63 23.52
C ARG A 297 5.42 19.32 22.62
N ALA A 298 6.36 20.07 23.18
CA ALA A 298 7.44 20.69 22.43
C ALA A 298 8.28 19.65 21.69
N ALA A 299 8.67 18.56 22.37
CA ALA A 299 9.40 17.45 21.76
C ALA A 299 8.62 16.79 20.61
N LEU A 300 7.31 16.57 20.78
CA LEU A 300 6.45 16.03 19.73
C LEU A 300 6.31 16.99 18.55
N SER A 301 6.15 18.29 18.79
CA SER A 301 6.13 19.31 17.73
C SER A 301 7.45 19.35 16.94
N VAL A 302 8.59 19.30 17.64
CA VAL A 302 9.91 19.24 17.02
C VAL A 302 10.07 17.96 16.20
N LEU A 303 9.63 16.80 16.72
CA LEU A 303 9.66 15.54 15.98
C LEU A 303 8.82 15.60 14.71
N VAL A 304 7.60 16.14 14.78
CA VAL A 304 6.73 16.31 13.59
C VAL A 304 7.39 17.23 12.56
N LEU A 305 7.95 18.35 12.98
CA LEU A 305 8.67 19.27 12.09
C LEU A 305 9.91 18.62 11.47
N LEU A 306 10.66 17.83 12.24
CA LEU A 306 11.81 17.07 11.74
C LEU A 306 11.39 16.06 10.67
N VAL A 307 10.33 15.29 10.92
CA VAL A 307 9.81 14.31 9.95
C VAL A 307 9.33 14.99 8.67
N LEU A 308 8.59 16.11 8.79
CA LEU A 308 8.10 16.85 7.63
C LEU A 308 9.25 17.48 6.83
N SER A 309 10.24 18.08 7.50
CA SER A 309 11.40 18.68 6.84
C SER A 309 12.30 17.63 6.19
N ALA A 310 12.54 16.49 6.84
CA ALA A 310 13.25 15.36 6.26
C ALA A 310 12.51 14.78 5.04
N GLY A 311 11.18 14.61 5.15
CA GLY A 311 10.34 14.18 4.03
C GLY A 311 10.38 15.15 2.85
N MET A 312 10.36 16.45 3.11
CA MET A 312 10.50 17.48 2.07
C MET A 312 11.89 17.44 1.42
N ALA A 313 12.95 17.35 2.20
CA ALA A 313 14.32 17.22 1.69
C ALA A 313 14.48 15.97 0.82
N LEU A 314 13.93 14.85 1.26
CA LEU A 314 13.92 13.60 0.49
C LEU A 314 13.14 13.76 -0.82
N CYS A 315 11.95 14.37 -0.79
CA CYS A 315 11.14 14.63 -1.98
C CYS A 315 11.89 15.49 -3.01
N LEU A 316 12.54 16.57 -2.55
CA LEU A 316 13.34 17.44 -3.41
C LEU A 316 14.53 16.69 -4.01
N SER A 317 15.27 15.93 -3.20
CA SER A 317 16.37 15.09 -3.68
C SER A 317 15.88 14.09 -4.72
N ARG A 318 14.77 13.41 -4.45
CA ARG A 318 14.19 12.41 -5.36
C ARG A 318 13.70 13.01 -6.67
N SER A 319 13.20 14.24 -6.63
CA SER A 319 12.75 14.94 -7.84
C SER A 319 13.90 15.16 -8.83
N LEU A 320 15.15 15.21 -8.35
CA LEU A 320 16.33 15.33 -9.20
C LEU A 320 16.59 14.05 -10.00
N ASP A 321 16.30 12.88 -9.45
CA ASP A 321 16.50 11.61 -10.14
C ASP A 321 15.55 11.44 -11.34
N TRP A 322 14.40 12.12 -11.33
CA TRP A 322 13.46 12.16 -12.46
C TRP A 322 13.85 13.20 -13.53
N ARG A 323 15.01 13.86 -13.42
CA ARG A 323 15.47 14.82 -14.44
C ARG A 323 15.78 14.14 -15.77
N SER A 324 16.42 12.97 -15.75
CA SER A 324 16.78 12.21 -16.95
C SER A 324 16.65 10.71 -16.71
N ALA A 325 16.47 9.93 -17.79
CA ALA A 325 16.45 8.48 -17.70
C ALA A 325 17.74 7.90 -17.10
N GLU A 326 18.89 8.50 -17.41
CA GLU A 326 20.19 8.09 -16.85
C GLU A 326 20.24 8.30 -15.33
N ALA A 327 19.81 9.47 -14.83
CA ALA A 327 19.76 9.74 -13.40
C ALA A 327 18.81 8.77 -12.67
N LEU A 328 17.65 8.49 -13.27
CA LEU A 328 16.68 7.54 -12.74
C LEU A 328 17.27 6.12 -12.65
N TYR A 329 17.93 5.64 -13.70
CA TYR A 329 18.54 4.31 -13.71
C TYR A 329 19.76 4.21 -12.80
N ARG A 330 20.61 5.25 -12.71
CA ARG A 330 21.71 5.30 -11.74
C ARG A 330 21.20 5.23 -10.30
N SER A 331 20.15 5.99 -9.99
CA SER A 331 19.47 5.89 -8.71
C SER A 331 18.87 4.50 -8.48
N GLY A 332 18.29 3.87 -9.50
CA GLY A 332 17.74 2.52 -9.42
C GLY A 332 18.82 1.47 -9.10
N VAL A 333 19.97 1.53 -9.77
CA VAL A 333 21.13 0.66 -9.49
C VAL A 333 21.65 0.88 -8.07
N ALA A 334 21.70 2.13 -7.58
CA ALA A 334 22.13 2.42 -6.22
C ALA A 334 21.14 1.87 -5.17
N ALA A 335 19.84 1.98 -5.41
CA ALA A 335 18.79 1.47 -4.53
C ALA A 335 18.70 -0.06 -4.56
N ASN A 336 18.92 -0.67 -5.72
CA ASN A 336 18.81 -2.10 -5.95
C ASN A 336 19.89 -2.61 -6.91
N PRO A 337 21.10 -2.90 -6.39
CA PRO A 337 22.25 -3.37 -7.19
C PRO A 337 22.11 -4.80 -7.73
N ARG A 338 20.98 -5.47 -7.45
CA ARG A 338 20.67 -6.84 -7.89
C ARG A 338 19.58 -6.89 -8.94
N ASN A 339 19.16 -5.74 -9.48
CA ASN A 339 18.18 -5.71 -10.55
C ASN A 339 18.90 -5.69 -11.92
N GLU A 340 18.89 -6.83 -12.59
CA GLU A 340 19.46 -7.04 -13.92
C GLU A 340 18.85 -6.09 -14.97
N LYS A 341 17.53 -5.86 -14.91
CA LYS A 341 16.81 -5.03 -15.85
C LYS A 341 17.24 -3.57 -15.75
N ILE A 342 17.45 -3.05 -14.54
CA ILE A 342 17.91 -1.66 -14.38
C ILE A 342 19.36 -1.51 -14.87
N HIS A 343 20.22 -2.51 -14.64
CA HIS A 343 21.58 -2.51 -15.18
C HIS A 343 21.60 -2.50 -16.71
N ASP A 344 20.76 -3.32 -17.35
CA ASP A 344 20.62 -3.37 -18.80
C ASP A 344 20.04 -2.07 -19.38
N LEU A 345 19.00 -1.50 -18.76
CA LEU A 345 18.44 -0.21 -19.15
C LEU A 345 19.44 0.93 -19.01
N LEU A 346 20.26 0.92 -17.96
CA LEU A 346 21.34 1.89 -17.78
C LEU A 346 22.41 1.73 -18.86
N ALA A 347 22.83 0.50 -19.17
CA ALA A 347 23.83 0.22 -20.21
C ALA A 347 23.34 0.73 -21.58
N THR A 348 22.10 0.39 -21.95
CA THR A 348 21.46 0.85 -23.18
C THR A 348 21.36 2.38 -23.23
N ARG A 349 20.99 3.01 -22.11
CA ARG A 349 20.88 4.47 -22.04
C ARG A 349 22.23 5.15 -22.22
N LEU A 350 23.26 4.66 -21.52
CA LEU A 350 24.63 5.18 -21.61
C LEU A 350 25.20 4.99 -23.03
N GLN A 351 24.93 3.85 -23.66
CA GLN A 351 25.33 3.59 -25.05
C GLN A 351 24.72 4.64 -26.00
N ASN A 352 23.41 4.87 -25.89
CA ASN A 352 22.68 5.81 -26.74
C ASN A 352 23.07 7.27 -26.51
N SER A 353 23.53 7.63 -25.31
CA SER A 353 24.03 8.98 -25.00
C SER A 353 25.51 9.18 -25.28
N GLY A 354 26.22 8.16 -25.80
CA GLY A 354 27.66 8.24 -26.04
C GLY A 354 28.50 8.29 -24.75
N GLY A 355 28.01 7.67 -23.67
CA GLY A 355 28.72 7.56 -22.40
C GLY A 355 29.98 6.68 -22.48
N ASP A 356 30.73 6.60 -21.38
CA ASP A 356 31.97 5.82 -21.32
C ASP A 356 31.73 4.35 -21.72
N PRO A 357 32.39 3.85 -22.78
CA PRO A 357 32.24 2.46 -23.19
C PRO A 357 32.59 1.46 -22.08
N GLY A 358 33.52 1.80 -21.19
CA GLY A 358 33.90 0.97 -20.03
C GLY A 358 32.73 0.76 -19.06
N GLU A 359 32.09 1.86 -18.65
CA GLU A 359 30.90 1.87 -17.79
C GLU A 359 29.73 1.07 -18.41
N VAL A 360 29.49 1.27 -19.71
CA VAL A 360 28.43 0.57 -20.46
C VAL A 360 28.65 -0.94 -20.41
N LEU A 361 29.85 -1.41 -20.74
CA LEU A 361 30.18 -2.83 -20.74
C LEU A 361 30.10 -3.44 -19.33
N ARG A 362 30.51 -2.67 -18.30
CA ARG A 362 30.42 -3.09 -16.90
C ARG A 362 28.96 -3.35 -16.50
N HIS A 363 28.03 -2.46 -16.86
CA HIS A 363 26.62 -2.63 -16.54
C HIS A 363 25.96 -3.75 -17.34
N ALA A 364 26.28 -3.90 -18.63
CA ALA A 364 25.78 -5.01 -19.44
C ALA A 364 26.25 -6.37 -18.91
N ARG A 365 27.54 -6.51 -18.57
CA ARG A 365 28.07 -7.74 -17.93
C ARG A 365 27.41 -8.00 -16.59
N ARG A 366 27.24 -6.96 -15.77
CA ARG A 366 26.60 -7.10 -14.46
C ARG A 366 25.16 -7.62 -14.56
N ALA A 367 24.41 -7.20 -15.57
CA ALA A 367 23.06 -7.71 -15.80
C ALA A 367 23.06 -9.22 -16.09
N VAL A 368 23.99 -9.69 -16.94
CA VAL A 368 24.20 -11.12 -17.24
C VAL A 368 24.68 -11.89 -16.00
N ASP A 369 25.58 -11.32 -15.19
CA ASP A 369 26.08 -11.97 -13.98
C ASP A 369 24.98 -12.16 -12.92
N ILE A 370 24.04 -11.21 -12.83
CA ILE A 370 22.92 -11.27 -11.88
C ILE A 370 21.91 -12.34 -12.32
N ASN A 371 21.54 -12.33 -13.59
CA ASN A 371 20.61 -13.30 -14.15
C ASN A 371 21.10 -13.79 -15.52
N PRO A 372 21.80 -14.94 -15.54
CA PRO A 372 22.31 -15.52 -16.78
C PRO A 372 21.23 -15.93 -17.79
N ALA A 373 19.96 -16.06 -17.36
CA ALA A 373 18.84 -16.40 -18.24
C ALA A 373 18.17 -15.16 -18.84
N TYR A 374 18.55 -13.94 -18.44
CA TYR A 374 17.92 -12.71 -18.91
C TYR A 374 18.35 -12.39 -20.35
N TRP A 375 17.53 -12.82 -21.32
CA TRP A 375 17.84 -12.74 -22.75
C TRP A 375 18.18 -11.31 -23.22
N HIS A 376 17.51 -10.29 -22.67
CA HIS A 376 17.70 -8.90 -23.11
C HIS A 376 19.11 -8.41 -22.77
N ALA A 377 19.66 -8.79 -21.61
CA ALA A 377 21.03 -8.43 -21.25
C ALA A 377 22.06 -9.10 -22.17
N HIS A 378 21.84 -10.35 -22.60
CA HIS A 378 22.68 -11.01 -23.59
C HIS A 378 22.61 -10.34 -24.97
N ALA A 379 21.42 -9.90 -25.38
CA ALA A 379 21.25 -9.14 -26.63
C ALA A 379 21.98 -7.80 -26.57
N THR A 380 21.83 -7.04 -25.50
CA THR A 380 22.55 -5.76 -25.27
C THR A 380 24.07 -5.98 -25.24
N LEU A 381 24.54 -7.01 -24.53
CA LEU A 381 25.96 -7.35 -24.48
C LEU A 381 26.51 -7.73 -25.87
N GLY A 382 25.75 -8.51 -26.64
CA GLY A 382 26.12 -8.88 -28.02
C GLY A 382 26.24 -7.65 -28.94
N GLN A 383 25.31 -6.70 -28.82
CA GLN A 383 25.36 -5.44 -29.58
C GLN A 383 26.60 -4.63 -29.23
N LEU A 384 26.93 -4.54 -27.94
CA LEU A 384 28.11 -3.82 -27.45
C LEU A 384 29.43 -4.44 -27.91
N LEU A 385 29.53 -5.77 -27.89
CA LEU A 385 30.72 -6.50 -28.31
C LEU A 385 30.91 -6.42 -29.83
N SER A 386 29.81 -6.50 -30.59
CA SER A 386 29.82 -6.35 -32.05
C SER A 386 30.32 -4.97 -32.46
N GLY A 387 29.84 -3.90 -31.80
CA GLY A 387 30.30 -2.53 -32.05
C GLY A 387 31.78 -2.29 -31.74
N ARG A 388 32.40 -3.15 -30.92
CA ARG A 388 33.86 -3.13 -30.63
C ARG A 388 34.69 -4.02 -31.55
N GLY A 389 34.05 -4.76 -32.47
CA GLY A 389 34.73 -5.70 -33.37
C GLY A 389 34.99 -7.09 -32.78
N ASP A 390 34.53 -7.39 -31.56
CA ASP A 390 34.65 -8.74 -30.98
C ASP A 390 33.48 -9.63 -31.43
N VAL A 391 33.51 -10.00 -32.70
CA VAL A 391 32.44 -10.75 -33.37
C VAL A 391 32.23 -12.13 -32.73
N ARG A 392 33.29 -12.78 -32.24
CA ARG A 392 33.18 -14.11 -31.61
C ARG A 392 32.43 -14.04 -30.29
N ALA A 393 32.79 -13.09 -29.41
CA ALA A 393 32.09 -12.91 -28.15
C ALA A 393 30.65 -12.42 -28.37
N ALA A 394 30.43 -11.53 -29.34
CA ALA A 394 29.09 -11.07 -29.70
C ALA A 394 28.17 -12.23 -30.15
N LEU A 395 28.66 -13.12 -31.02
CA LEU A 395 27.91 -14.31 -31.46
C LEU A 395 27.58 -15.25 -30.30
N ALA A 396 28.51 -15.42 -29.35
CA ALA A 396 28.26 -16.23 -28.17
C ALA A 396 27.14 -15.62 -27.30
N SER A 397 27.15 -14.31 -27.08
CA SER A 397 26.07 -13.61 -26.35
C SER A 397 24.74 -13.69 -27.09
N TYR A 398 24.70 -13.47 -28.41
CA TYR A 398 23.45 -13.61 -29.17
C TYR A 398 22.88 -15.03 -29.15
N ARG A 399 23.73 -16.07 -29.14
CA ARG A 399 23.28 -17.46 -29.00
C ARG A 399 22.70 -17.78 -27.62
N GLN A 400 23.05 -17.04 -26.58
CA GLN A 400 22.45 -17.16 -25.25
C GLN A 400 21.14 -16.37 -25.13
N ALA A 401 20.92 -15.39 -26.01
CA ALA A 401 19.68 -14.60 -26.06
C ALA A 401 18.54 -15.28 -26.83
N LEU A 402 18.88 -16.19 -27.75
CA LEU A 402 17.95 -17.04 -28.52
C LEU A 402 17.65 -18.33 -27.76
#